data_AF-A0A944S1K2-F1
#
_entry.id   AF-A0A944S1K2-F1
#
_cell.length_a   1.000
_cell.length_b   1.000
_cell.length_c   1.000
_cell.angle_alpha   90.00
_cell.angle_beta   90.00
_cell.angle_gamma   90.00
#
_symmetry.space_group_name_H-M   'P 1'
#
loop_
_entity.id
_entity.type
_entity.pdbx_description
1 polymer ?
#
loop_
_entity_poly.entity_id
_entity_poly.type
_entity_poly.pdbx_seq_one_letter_code
_entity_poly.pdbx_strand_id
1 'polypeptide(L)'
;MDLATIIGVIAGLALIVSAGTPYQDLLIDPAQLLFVVGGGLIATLVAHPLAMASKFPVLLVRALFARPPAAAALVERIVAFAETGRREGILALENKVNDQDDRFLRAGTMLAVDGTEPDLIMDILETELQFIEERHRFHGRVLGSFGRGCVLFGGISALMAITLQGGSGLAGSALLHGAGLPLLYGVLVYGLMEALSHRLQVASAQEVLHKRMVIEGVMSIQSGDNPRIVEHKLSVFLEPSMRPGSGAAPEVPLASMPDADDELVKQVRRLSAERRAALSEAPSLELDEILSMSDHDIQVVLRAMDQRDLVVGLKGAPAQVREKFLSNMSVRVRNFIQQEIGDCDGDADKIAETQIRMAQQLDYLAKQKKIELPESDA
;
A
#
# COMPACT_ATOMS: atom_id res chain seq x y z
N MET A 1 -8.30 11.71 -15.23
CA MET A 1 -7.10 11.13 -15.85
C MET A 1 -5.97 11.31 -14.88
N ASP A 2 -5.06 10.36 -14.83
CA ASP A 2 -3.86 10.47 -14.01
C ASP A 2 -2.90 11.48 -14.64
N LEU A 3 -2.38 12.40 -13.83
CA LEU A 3 -1.46 13.45 -14.25
C LEU A 3 -0.21 12.85 -14.92
N ALA A 4 0.26 11.71 -14.42
CA ALA A 4 1.42 11.01 -14.97
C ALA A 4 1.25 10.61 -16.44
N THR A 5 0.03 10.26 -16.86
CA THR A 5 -0.24 9.86 -18.27
C THR A 5 -0.21 11.05 -19.20
N ILE A 6 -0.81 12.17 -18.77
CA ILE A 6 -0.82 13.41 -19.55
C ILE A 6 0.60 13.93 -19.71
N ILE A 7 1.36 13.99 -18.61
CA ILE A 7 2.76 14.41 -18.64
C ILE A 7 3.59 13.47 -19.52
N GLY A 8 3.43 12.16 -19.38
CA GLY A 8 4.18 11.16 -20.16
C GLY A 8 3.93 11.26 -21.67
N VAL A 9 2.67 11.40 -22.09
CA VAL A 9 2.32 11.54 -23.51
C VAL A 9 2.85 12.86 -24.08
N ILE A 10 2.70 13.97 -23.35
CA ILE A 10 3.18 15.29 -23.79
C ILE A 10 4.71 15.32 -23.86
N ALA A 11 5.40 14.80 -22.85
CA ALA A 11 6.86 14.75 -22.82
C ALA A 11 7.43 13.85 -23.93
N GLY A 12 6.80 12.69 -24.18
CA GLY A 12 7.18 11.79 -25.27
C GLY A 12 7.02 12.47 -26.64
N LEU A 13 5.89 13.15 -26.87
CA LEU A 13 5.65 13.91 -28.10
C LEU A 13 6.66 15.07 -28.25
N ALA A 14 6.94 15.81 -27.17
CA ALA A 14 7.91 16.90 -27.18
C ALA A 14 9.33 16.43 -27.52
N LEU A 15 9.76 15.26 -27.03
CA LEU A 15 11.04 14.65 -27.39
C LEU A 15 11.12 14.30 -28.88
N ILE A 16 10.06 13.71 -29.43
CA ILE A 16 9.97 13.36 -30.87
C ILE A 16 10.06 14.63 -31.73
N VAL A 17 9.38 15.72 -31.33
CA VAL A 17 9.44 17.01 -32.04
C VAL A 17 10.83 17.65 -31.90
N SER A 18 11.46 17.55 -30.73
CA SER A 18 12.79 18.12 -30.45
C SER A 18 13.93 17.42 -31.20
N ALA A 19 13.72 16.18 -31.65
CA ALA A 19 14.70 15.41 -32.43
C ALA A 19 14.96 15.99 -33.84
N GLY A 20 14.38 17.15 -34.17
CA GLY A 20 14.76 17.94 -35.33
C GLY A 20 14.28 17.36 -36.66
N THR A 21 13.09 16.76 -36.69
CA THR A 21 12.52 16.22 -37.92
C THR A 21 12.20 17.36 -38.92
N PRO A 22 12.77 17.38 -40.13
CA PRO A 22 12.45 18.38 -41.17
C PRO A 22 11.07 18.13 -41.82
N TYR A 23 10.09 17.66 -41.05
CA TYR A 23 8.91 16.94 -41.55
C TYR A 23 7.58 17.55 -41.10
N GLN A 24 7.54 18.85 -40.81
CA GLN A 24 6.29 19.54 -40.44
C GLN A 24 5.18 19.38 -41.49
N ASP A 25 5.55 19.28 -42.78
CA ASP A 25 4.63 18.99 -43.89
C ASP A 25 4.55 17.49 -44.26
N LEU A 26 5.43 16.64 -43.71
CA LEU A 26 5.56 15.20 -44.01
C LEU A 26 4.86 14.30 -42.98
N LEU A 27 4.61 14.80 -41.78
CA LEU A 27 4.14 13.98 -40.65
C LEU A 27 2.68 13.55 -40.75
N ILE A 28 1.93 14.00 -41.77
CA ILE A 28 0.50 13.73 -41.93
C ILE A 28 0.27 13.24 -43.35
N ASP A 29 0.66 12.00 -43.63
CA ASP A 29 0.08 11.25 -44.75
C ASP A 29 -1.12 10.43 -44.20
N PRO A 30 -2.35 10.92 -44.38
CA PRO A 30 -3.54 10.25 -43.84
C PRO A 30 -3.74 8.86 -44.47
N ALA A 31 -3.23 8.61 -45.70
CA ALA A 31 -3.35 7.32 -46.34
C ALA A 31 -2.46 6.28 -45.64
N GLN A 32 -1.22 6.65 -45.31
CA GLN A 32 -0.29 5.77 -44.58
C GLN A 32 -0.76 5.50 -43.15
N LEU A 33 -1.30 6.51 -42.47
CA LEU A 33 -1.89 6.34 -41.15
C LEU A 33 -3.09 5.39 -41.21
N LEU A 34 -3.98 5.57 -42.19
CA LEU A 34 -5.14 4.71 -42.40
C LEU A 34 -4.73 3.26 -42.70
N PHE A 35 -3.66 3.06 -43.48
CA PHE A 35 -3.13 1.73 -43.76
C PHE A 35 -2.63 1.03 -42.48
N VAL A 36 -1.88 1.73 -41.65
CA VAL A 36 -1.32 1.19 -40.40
C VAL A 36 -2.42 0.93 -39.36
N VAL A 37 -3.31 1.90 -39.14
CA VAL A 37 -4.41 1.79 -38.18
C VAL A 37 -5.45 0.79 -38.66
N GLY A 38 -5.84 0.83 -39.94
CA GLY A 38 -6.75 -0.12 -40.56
C GLY A 38 -6.19 -1.54 -40.55
N GLY A 39 -4.91 -1.70 -40.85
CA GLY A 39 -4.19 -2.97 -40.72
C GLY A 39 -4.18 -3.49 -39.28
N GLY A 40 -3.94 -2.61 -38.30
CA GLY A 40 -4.06 -2.94 -36.87
C GLY A 40 -5.46 -3.43 -36.47
N LEU A 41 -6.51 -2.78 -36.97
CA LEU A 41 -7.90 -3.21 -36.75
C LEU A 41 -8.17 -4.59 -37.39
N ILE A 42 -7.73 -4.81 -38.62
CA ILE A 42 -7.88 -6.09 -39.31
C ILE A 42 -7.13 -7.20 -38.56
N ALA A 43 -5.88 -6.96 -38.16
CA ALA A 43 -5.11 -7.91 -37.35
C ALA A 43 -5.83 -8.25 -36.03
N THR A 44 -6.47 -7.27 -35.41
CA THR A 44 -7.25 -7.46 -34.17
C THR A 44 -8.51 -8.29 -34.41
N LEU A 45 -9.21 -8.06 -35.53
CA LEU A 45 -10.39 -8.83 -35.93
C LEU A 45 -10.05 -10.28 -36.30
N VAL A 46 -8.85 -10.52 -36.84
CA VAL A 46 -8.35 -11.87 -37.12
C VAL A 46 -7.94 -12.58 -35.82
N ALA A 47 -7.33 -11.85 -34.88
CA ALA A 47 -6.82 -12.41 -33.63
C ALA A 47 -7.91 -12.70 -32.59
N HIS A 48 -9.05 -12.00 -32.63
CA HIS A 48 -10.07 -12.05 -31.56
C HIS A 48 -11.49 -12.21 -32.13
N PRO A 49 -12.40 -12.91 -31.41
CA PRO A 49 -13.80 -12.97 -31.78
C PRO A 49 -14.43 -11.58 -31.92
N LEU A 50 -15.35 -11.40 -32.88
CA LEU A 50 -15.97 -10.11 -33.20
C LEU A 50 -16.63 -9.44 -31.99
N ALA A 51 -17.24 -10.21 -31.11
CA ALA A 51 -17.87 -9.72 -29.88
C ALA A 51 -16.87 -9.07 -28.89
N MET A 52 -15.59 -9.43 -28.98
CA MET A 52 -14.52 -8.85 -28.18
C MET A 52 -13.89 -7.65 -28.90
N ALA A 53 -13.60 -7.80 -30.20
CA ALA A 53 -13.01 -6.73 -31.00
C ALA A 53 -13.92 -5.48 -31.07
N SER A 54 -15.24 -5.66 -31.10
CA SER A 54 -16.21 -4.54 -31.10
C SER A 54 -16.17 -3.69 -29.83
N LYS A 55 -15.61 -4.21 -28.73
CA LYS A 55 -15.47 -3.47 -27.46
C LYS A 55 -14.25 -2.54 -27.44
N PHE A 56 -13.38 -2.60 -28.44
CA PHE A 56 -12.18 -1.77 -28.54
C PHE A 56 -12.38 -0.29 -28.18
N PRO A 57 -13.36 0.46 -28.76
CA PRO A 57 -13.54 1.88 -28.44
C PRO A 57 -13.90 2.12 -26.97
N VAL A 58 -14.72 1.25 -26.38
CA VAL A 58 -15.09 1.33 -24.95
C VAL A 58 -13.88 1.05 -24.07
N LEU A 59 -13.05 0.08 -24.45
CA LEU A 59 -11.83 -0.28 -23.72
C LEU A 59 -10.80 0.85 -23.73
N LEU A 60 -10.66 1.54 -24.88
CA LEU A 60 -9.76 2.68 -25.01
C LEU A 60 -10.15 3.81 -24.04
N VAL A 61 -11.44 4.16 -24.00
CA VAL A 61 -11.95 5.18 -23.07
C VAL A 61 -11.75 4.74 -21.63
N ARG A 62 -12.05 3.48 -21.29
CA ARG A 62 -11.81 2.96 -19.94
C ARG A 62 -10.34 3.00 -19.53
N ALA A 63 -9.42 2.64 -20.43
CA ALA A 63 -7.98 2.69 -20.14
C ALA A 63 -7.48 4.13 -19.87
N LEU A 64 -8.08 5.12 -20.54
CA LEU A 64 -7.77 6.54 -20.36
C LEU A 64 -8.34 7.13 -19.07
N PHE A 65 -9.51 6.66 -18.63
CA PHE A 65 -10.24 7.21 -17.48
C PHE A 65 -10.31 6.29 -16.25
N ALA A 66 -9.61 5.16 -16.25
CA ALA A 66 -9.56 4.25 -15.11
C ALA A 66 -9.17 5.02 -13.83
N ARG A 67 -10.00 4.87 -12.79
CA ARG A 67 -9.73 5.38 -11.44
C ARG A 67 -9.63 4.19 -10.49
N PRO A 68 -8.55 4.07 -9.71
CA PRO A 68 -8.49 3.07 -8.65
C PRO A 68 -9.60 3.32 -7.62
N PRO A 69 -10.29 2.28 -7.13
CA PRO A 69 -11.14 2.41 -5.96
C PRO A 69 -10.28 2.69 -4.71
N ALA A 70 -10.80 3.51 -3.79
CA ALA A 70 -10.11 3.86 -2.55
C ALA A 70 -10.19 2.70 -1.54
N ALA A 71 -9.09 1.95 -1.40
CA ALA A 71 -9.02 0.78 -0.53
C ALA A 71 -9.26 1.09 0.97
N ALA A 72 -8.74 2.21 1.47
CA ALA A 72 -8.94 2.60 2.88
C ALA A 72 -10.42 2.85 3.22
N ALA A 73 -11.14 3.55 2.33
CA ALA A 73 -12.56 3.81 2.51
C ALA A 73 -13.42 2.52 2.47
N LEU A 74 -12.95 1.49 1.76
CA LEU A 74 -13.60 0.18 1.78
C LEU A 74 -13.47 -0.48 3.16
N VAL A 75 -12.29 -0.42 3.78
CA VAL A 75 -12.06 -1.01 5.11
C VAL A 75 -12.99 -0.39 6.14
N GLU A 76 -13.03 0.94 6.24
CA GLU A 76 -13.93 1.65 7.15
C GLU A 76 -15.39 1.26 6.93
N ARG A 77 -15.80 1.11 5.66
CA ARG A 77 -17.16 0.73 5.29
C ARG A 77 -17.50 -0.71 5.70
N ILE A 78 -16.60 -1.67 5.48
CA ILE A 78 -16.80 -3.06 5.89
C ILE A 78 -16.79 -3.19 7.42
N VAL A 79 -15.93 -2.45 8.12
CA VAL A 79 -15.91 -2.41 9.60
C VAL A 79 -17.24 -1.87 10.14
N ALA A 80 -17.80 -0.80 9.54
CA ALA A 80 -19.12 -0.29 9.92
C ALA A 80 -20.25 -1.31 9.69
N PHE A 81 -20.15 -2.14 8.65
CA PHE A 81 -21.06 -3.26 8.44
C PHE A 81 -20.87 -4.34 9.50
N ALA A 82 -19.63 -4.72 9.84
CA ALA A 82 -19.36 -5.67 10.92
C ALA A 82 -19.91 -5.19 12.28
N GLU A 83 -19.76 -3.90 12.60
CA GLU A 83 -20.34 -3.30 13.81
C GLU A 83 -21.86 -3.37 13.82
N THR A 84 -22.50 -3.03 12.69
CA THR A 84 -23.96 -3.07 12.56
C THR A 84 -24.48 -4.49 12.68
N GLY A 85 -23.90 -5.43 11.93
CA GLY A 85 -24.27 -6.84 11.95
C GLY A 85 -24.14 -7.48 13.34
N ARG A 86 -23.16 -7.02 14.14
CA ARG A 86 -22.96 -7.49 15.51
C ARG A 86 -23.89 -6.84 16.54
N ARG A 87 -24.21 -5.55 16.40
CA ARG A 87 -25.05 -4.81 17.38
C ARG A 87 -26.55 -5.02 17.13
N GLU A 88 -26.95 -5.00 15.87
CA GLU A 88 -28.35 -4.98 15.43
C GLU A 88 -28.77 -6.32 14.79
N GLY A 89 -27.82 -7.21 14.54
CA GLY A 89 -28.03 -8.49 13.85
C GLY A 89 -27.78 -8.39 12.35
N ILE A 90 -27.50 -9.53 11.71
CA ILE A 90 -27.13 -9.58 10.29
C ILE A 90 -28.23 -9.02 9.36
N LEU A 91 -29.50 -9.20 9.73
CA LEU A 91 -30.67 -8.67 9.01
C LEU A 91 -30.69 -7.14 8.93
N ALA A 92 -30.10 -6.44 9.91
CA ALA A 92 -30.03 -4.98 9.90
C ALA A 92 -29.15 -4.44 8.76
N LEU A 93 -28.31 -5.29 8.16
CA LEU A 93 -27.47 -4.93 7.03
C LEU A 93 -28.26 -4.73 5.73
N GLU A 94 -29.44 -5.34 5.59
CA GLU A 94 -30.22 -5.29 4.34
C GLU A 94 -30.48 -3.85 3.88
N ASN A 95 -30.87 -2.98 4.81
CA ASN A 95 -31.15 -1.56 4.53
C ASN A 95 -29.87 -0.80 4.15
N LYS A 96 -28.75 -1.02 4.86
CA LYS A 96 -27.48 -0.32 4.60
C LYS A 96 -26.79 -0.78 3.32
N VAL A 97 -27.02 -2.03 2.92
CA VAL A 97 -26.43 -2.67 1.74
C VAL A 97 -27.16 -2.26 0.47
N ASN A 98 -28.47 -1.99 0.53
CA ASN A 98 -29.24 -1.53 -0.62
C ASN A 98 -28.82 -0.13 -1.10
N ASP A 99 -28.32 0.71 -0.20
CA ASP A 99 -27.79 2.05 -0.52
C ASP A 99 -26.35 2.02 -1.07
N GLN A 100 -25.76 0.85 -1.31
CA GLN A 100 -24.40 0.71 -1.83
C GLN A 100 -24.32 0.71 -3.35
N ASP A 101 -23.38 1.52 -3.87
CA ASP A 101 -23.04 1.59 -5.29
C ASP A 101 -22.27 0.34 -5.79
N ASP A 102 -21.48 -0.28 -4.92
CA ASP A 102 -20.69 -1.46 -5.28
C ASP A 102 -21.57 -2.71 -5.31
N ARG A 103 -21.93 -3.14 -6.52
CA ARG A 103 -22.77 -4.32 -6.76
C ARG A 103 -22.16 -5.61 -6.19
N PHE A 104 -20.83 -5.72 -6.15
CA PHE A 104 -20.17 -6.94 -5.69
C PHE A 104 -20.24 -7.07 -4.17
N LEU A 105 -19.96 -5.97 -3.46
CA LEU A 105 -20.17 -5.89 -2.00
C LEU A 105 -21.63 -6.10 -1.63
N ARG A 106 -22.54 -5.52 -2.41
CA ARG A 106 -23.98 -5.72 -2.21
C ARG A 106 -24.41 -7.17 -2.37
N ALA A 107 -24.00 -7.82 -3.46
CA ALA A 107 -24.32 -9.22 -3.71
C ALA A 107 -23.76 -10.14 -2.62
N GLY A 108 -22.48 -10.00 -2.26
CA GLY A 108 -21.87 -10.82 -1.21
C GLY A 108 -22.53 -10.64 0.15
N THR A 109 -22.82 -9.39 0.55
CA THR A 109 -23.47 -9.14 1.84
C THR A 109 -24.91 -9.66 1.85
N MET A 110 -25.64 -9.58 0.74
CA MET A 110 -26.99 -10.16 0.65
C MET A 110 -26.98 -11.69 0.78
N LEU A 111 -26.03 -12.38 0.14
CA LEU A 111 -25.89 -13.84 0.31
C LEU A 111 -25.68 -14.24 1.78
N ALA A 112 -24.94 -13.41 2.54
CA ALA A 112 -24.75 -13.62 3.98
C ALA A 112 -26.03 -13.32 4.79
N VAL A 113 -26.79 -12.29 4.44
CA VAL A 113 -28.10 -11.96 5.05
C VAL A 113 -29.12 -13.07 4.80
N ASP A 114 -29.13 -13.65 3.61
CA ASP A 114 -30.01 -14.76 3.20
C ASP A 114 -29.69 -16.08 3.93
N GLY A 115 -28.62 -16.13 4.73
CA GLY A 115 -28.22 -17.30 5.51
C GLY A 115 -27.58 -18.41 4.67
N THR A 116 -26.98 -18.06 3.53
CA THR A 116 -26.23 -19.01 2.70
C THR A 116 -25.04 -19.57 3.49
N GLU A 117 -24.71 -20.84 3.27
CA GLU A 117 -23.55 -21.47 3.92
C GLU A 117 -22.23 -20.75 3.53
N PRO A 118 -21.30 -20.53 4.48
CA PRO A 118 -20.10 -19.73 4.23
C PRO A 118 -19.22 -20.26 3.10
N ASP A 119 -19.08 -21.58 2.99
CA ASP A 119 -18.30 -22.21 1.91
C ASP A 119 -18.93 -21.92 0.53
N LEU A 120 -20.26 -21.94 0.44
CA LEU A 120 -20.98 -21.63 -0.80
C LEU A 120 -20.88 -20.13 -1.15
N ILE A 121 -20.91 -19.24 -0.16
CA ILE A 121 -20.69 -17.80 -0.40
C ILE A 121 -19.30 -17.56 -0.97
N MET A 122 -18.28 -18.18 -0.36
CA MET A 122 -16.91 -18.10 -0.83
C MET A 122 -16.79 -18.59 -2.28
N ASP A 123 -17.30 -19.79 -2.57
CA ASP A 123 -17.26 -20.39 -3.90
C ASP A 123 -17.92 -19.48 -4.95
N ILE A 124 -19.10 -18.91 -4.65
CA ILE A 124 -19.82 -18.01 -5.56
C ILE A 124 -18.99 -16.75 -5.84
N LEU A 125 -18.48 -16.09 -4.80
CA LEU A 125 -17.77 -14.82 -4.95
C LEU A 125 -16.38 -15.01 -5.57
N GLU A 126 -15.65 -16.07 -5.23
CA GLU A 126 -14.38 -16.41 -5.86
C GLU A 126 -14.56 -16.77 -7.34
N THR A 127 -15.61 -17.54 -7.66
CA THR A 127 -15.95 -17.87 -9.06
C THR A 127 -16.27 -16.60 -9.85
N GLU A 128 -17.09 -15.70 -9.30
CA GLU A 128 -17.40 -14.42 -9.95
C GLU A 128 -16.13 -13.58 -10.14
N LEU A 129 -15.26 -13.51 -9.12
CA LEU A 129 -13.99 -12.81 -9.19
C LEU A 129 -13.09 -13.38 -10.29
N GLN A 130 -13.00 -14.71 -10.41
CA GLN A 130 -12.23 -15.37 -11.46
C GLN A 130 -12.74 -14.96 -12.85
N PHE A 131 -14.05 -14.98 -13.08
CA PHE A 131 -14.61 -14.56 -14.38
C PHE A 131 -14.40 -13.07 -14.67
N ILE A 132 -14.39 -12.22 -13.64
CA ILE A 132 -14.05 -10.80 -13.77
C ILE A 132 -12.59 -10.63 -14.20
N GLU A 133 -11.68 -11.34 -13.54
CA GLU A 133 -10.25 -11.32 -13.84
C GLU A 133 -9.97 -11.82 -15.27
N GLU A 134 -10.57 -12.94 -15.66
CA GLU A 134 -10.46 -13.47 -17.01
C GLU A 134 -10.95 -12.46 -18.05
N ARG A 135 -12.12 -11.85 -17.84
CA ARG A 135 -12.68 -10.83 -18.71
C ARG A 135 -11.75 -9.62 -18.85
N HIS A 136 -11.14 -9.15 -17.76
CA HIS A 136 -10.20 -8.03 -17.81
C HIS A 136 -8.89 -8.39 -18.50
N ARG A 137 -8.38 -9.60 -18.30
CA ARG A 137 -7.22 -10.14 -19.02
C ARG A 137 -7.48 -10.16 -20.53
N PHE A 138 -8.69 -10.52 -20.96
CA PHE A 138 -9.07 -10.45 -22.38
C PHE A 138 -9.08 -9.00 -22.90
N HIS A 139 -9.59 -8.05 -22.13
CA HIS A 139 -9.60 -6.63 -22.54
C HIS A 139 -8.19 -6.08 -22.80
N GLY A 140 -7.22 -6.39 -21.93
CA GLY A 140 -5.82 -5.98 -22.12
C GLY A 140 -5.20 -6.56 -23.39
N ARG A 141 -5.52 -7.82 -23.74
CA ARG A 141 -5.02 -8.49 -24.94
C ARG A 141 -5.49 -7.83 -26.23
N VAL A 142 -6.74 -7.34 -26.28
CA VAL A 142 -7.30 -6.67 -27.48
C VAL A 142 -6.49 -5.42 -27.81
N LEU A 143 -6.20 -4.57 -26.82
CA LEU A 143 -5.43 -3.33 -27.01
C LEU A 143 -3.99 -3.62 -27.45
N GLY A 144 -3.35 -4.60 -26.83
CA GLY A 144 -1.99 -5.02 -27.19
C GLY A 144 -1.91 -5.66 -28.59
N SER A 145 -2.92 -6.46 -28.98
CA SER A 145 -2.98 -7.02 -30.34
C SER A 145 -3.15 -5.95 -31.41
N PHE A 146 -3.94 -4.92 -31.13
CA PHE A 146 -4.09 -3.78 -32.03
C PHE A 146 -2.75 -3.05 -32.25
N GLY A 147 -2.05 -2.73 -31.15
CA GLY A 147 -0.71 -2.10 -31.23
C GLY A 147 0.29 -2.95 -32.03
N ARG A 148 0.37 -4.25 -31.74
CA ARG A 148 1.25 -5.17 -32.51
C ARG A 148 0.87 -5.23 -33.99
N GLY A 149 -0.43 -5.24 -34.29
CA GLY A 149 -0.94 -5.17 -35.65
C GLY A 149 -0.47 -3.91 -36.39
N CYS A 150 -0.49 -2.74 -35.73
CA CYS A 150 0.02 -1.50 -36.33
C CYS A 150 1.51 -1.58 -36.70
N VAL A 151 2.36 -2.18 -35.86
CA VAL A 151 3.79 -2.37 -36.19
C VAL A 151 3.96 -3.31 -37.38
N LEU A 152 3.22 -4.42 -37.40
CA LEU A 152 3.29 -5.37 -38.51
C LEU A 152 2.91 -4.73 -39.84
N PHE A 153 1.79 -4.00 -39.88
CA PHE A 153 1.36 -3.32 -41.10
C PHE A 153 2.24 -2.12 -41.49
N GLY A 154 2.82 -1.41 -40.51
CA GLY A 154 3.85 -0.40 -40.78
C GLY A 154 5.08 -1.01 -41.45
N GLY A 155 5.54 -2.17 -40.98
CA GLY A 155 6.63 -2.93 -41.60
C GLY A 155 6.28 -3.44 -43.00
N ILE A 156 5.07 -3.95 -43.21
CA ILE A 156 4.58 -4.38 -44.53
C ILE A 156 4.57 -3.22 -45.52
N SER A 157 4.05 -2.06 -45.12
CA SER A 157 4.04 -0.86 -45.99
C SER A 157 5.46 -0.46 -46.38
N ALA A 158 6.39 -0.49 -45.43
CA ALA A 158 7.78 -0.16 -45.70
C ALA A 158 8.48 -1.14 -46.64
N LEU A 159 8.27 -2.44 -46.46
CA LEU A 159 8.80 -3.45 -47.38
C LEU A 159 8.19 -3.29 -48.78
N MET A 160 6.89 -2.98 -48.87
CA MET A 160 6.21 -2.74 -50.14
C MET A 160 6.76 -1.49 -50.84
N ALA A 161 7.01 -0.41 -50.11
CA ALA A 161 7.61 0.80 -50.66
C ALA A 161 9.04 0.58 -51.16
N ILE A 162 9.89 -0.12 -50.37
CA ILE A 162 11.28 -0.41 -50.77
C ILE A 162 11.31 -1.32 -51.99
N THR A 163 10.48 -2.36 -52.04
CA THR A 163 10.47 -3.33 -53.16
C THR A 163 9.89 -2.77 -54.45
N LEU A 164 8.81 -1.97 -54.37
CA LEU A 164 8.14 -1.40 -55.54
C LEU A 164 8.80 -0.10 -56.05
N GLN A 165 9.42 0.69 -55.17
CA GLN A 165 10.01 2.00 -55.52
C GLN A 165 11.54 1.99 -55.54
N GLY A 166 12.18 0.96 -54.97
CA GLY A 166 13.65 0.80 -55.00
C GLY A 166 14.21 0.51 -56.39
N GLY A 167 13.38 0.06 -57.34
CA GLY A 167 13.78 -0.19 -58.73
C GLY A 167 13.76 1.05 -59.63
N SER A 168 13.14 2.16 -59.22
CA SER A 168 12.80 3.28 -60.12
C SER A 168 13.66 4.54 -59.94
N GLY A 169 14.77 4.49 -59.20
CA GLY A 169 15.68 5.64 -59.03
C GLY A 169 15.03 6.86 -58.37
N LEU A 170 13.87 6.66 -57.71
CA LEU A 170 13.11 7.74 -57.08
C LEU A 170 13.83 8.24 -55.82
N ALA A 171 13.92 9.56 -55.74
CA ALA A 171 14.63 10.34 -54.75
C ALA A 171 14.27 9.97 -53.29
N GLY A 172 15.20 10.29 -52.37
CA GLY A 172 15.11 9.97 -50.95
C GLY A 172 13.82 10.41 -50.25
N SER A 173 13.07 11.38 -50.79
CA SER A 173 11.77 11.79 -50.24
C SER A 173 10.66 10.74 -50.48
N ALA A 174 10.57 10.09 -51.64
CA ALA A 174 9.52 9.10 -51.93
C ALA A 174 9.67 7.84 -51.08
N LEU A 175 10.91 7.36 -50.94
CA LEU A 175 11.27 6.25 -50.06
C LEU A 175 10.99 6.57 -48.58
N LEU A 176 11.23 7.81 -48.16
CA LEU A 176 10.95 8.24 -46.79
C LEU A 176 9.44 8.26 -46.49
N HIS A 177 8.61 8.73 -47.44
CA HIS A 177 7.15 8.71 -47.28
C HIS A 177 6.57 7.30 -47.30
N GLY A 178 7.05 6.46 -48.24
CA GLY A 178 6.53 5.11 -48.41
C GLY A 178 6.98 4.13 -47.33
N ALA A 179 8.19 4.30 -46.78
CA ALA A 179 8.77 3.36 -45.82
C ALA A 179 9.02 3.94 -44.42
N GLY A 180 9.46 5.18 -44.32
CA GLY A 180 9.77 5.82 -43.03
C GLY A 180 8.52 6.13 -42.21
N LEU A 181 7.54 6.82 -42.80
CA LEU A 181 6.32 7.24 -42.10
C LEU A 181 5.48 6.09 -41.54
N PRO A 182 5.20 5.00 -42.30
CA PRO A 182 4.37 3.91 -41.78
C PRO A 182 5.05 3.15 -40.63
N LEU A 183 6.38 3.00 -40.68
CA LEU A 183 7.16 2.44 -39.57
C LEU A 183 7.07 3.33 -38.33
N LEU A 184 7.24 4.64 -38.51
CA LEU A 184 7.13 5.61 -37.42
C LEU A 184 5.72 5.55 -36.79
N TYR A 185 4.65 5.61 -37.59
CA TYR A 185 3.28 5.50 -37.09
C TYR A 185 3.04 4.17 -36.39
N GLY A 186 3.51 3.06 -36.96
CA GLY A 186 3.34 1.73 -36.37
C GLY A 186 3.94 1.65 -34.97
N VAL A 187 5.19 2.10 -34.80
CA VAL A 187 5.90 2.08 -33.51
C VAL A 187 5.29 3.06 -32.52
N LEU A 188 4.91 4.27 -32.94
CA LEU A 188 4.27 5.26 -32.07
C LEU A 188 2.91 4.78 -31.54
N VAL A 189 2.06 4.27 -32.43
CA VAL A 189 0.76 3.73 -32.04
C VAL A 189 0.94 2.51 -31.13
N TYR A 190 1.89 1.62 -31.44
CA TYR A 190 2.18 0.48 -30.56
C TYR A 190 2.62 0.91 -29.16
N GLY A 191 3.55 1.84 -29.04
CA GLY A 191 4.00 2.33 -27.73
C GLY A 191 2.86 2.89 -26.88
N LEU A 192 1.96 3.67 -27.50
CA LEU A 192 0.78 4.21 -26.82
C LEU A 192 -0.21 3.10 -26.41
N MET A 193 -0.50 2.16 -27.32
CA MET A 193 -1.46 1.08 -27.06
C MET A 193 -0.94 0.08 -26.02
N GLU A 194 0.36 -0.22 -26.03
CA GLU A 194 1.00 -1.07 -25.04
C GLU A 194 0.97 -0.42 -23.65
N ALA A 195 1.31 0.88 -23.57
CA ALA A 195 1.21 1.62 -22.32
C ALA A 195 -0.24 1.62 -21.78
N LEU A 196 -1.24 1.87 -22.62
CA LEU A 196 -2.65 1.82 -22.21
C LEU A 196 -3.11 0.41 -21.81
N SER A 197 -2.61 -0.63 -22.47
CA SER A 197 -2.87 -2.03 -22.09
C SER A 197 -2.33 -2.32 -20.69
N HIS A 198 -1.09 -1.91 -20.42
CA HIS A 198 -0.47 -2.07 -19.10
C HIS A 198 -1.24 -1.33 -18.01
N ARG A 199 -1.70 -0.10 -18.27
CA ARG A 199 -2.54 0.65 -17.31
C ARG A 199 -3.85 -0.07 -16.99
N LEU A 200 -4.49 -0.69 -17.99
CA LEU A 200 -5.70 -1.47 -17.77
C LEU A 200 -5.43 -2.72 -16.93
N GLN A 201 -4.26 -3.36 -17.08
CA GLN A 201 -3.84 -4.48 -16.25
C GLN A 201 -3.61 -4.06 -14.80
N VAL A 202 -2.95 -2.92 -14.57
CA VAL A 202 -2.75 -2.35 -13.22
C VAL A 202 -4.10 -2.03 -12.57
N ALA A 203 -5.00 -1.36 -13.29
CA ALA A 203 -6.34 -1.07 -12.79
C ALA A 203 -7.14 -2.35 -12.49
N SER A 204 -7.01 -3.38 -13.33
CA SER A 204 -7.61 -4.69 -13.08
C SER A 204 -7.06 -5.35 -11.82
N ALA A 205 -5.74 -5.30 -11.60
CA ALA A 205 -5.13 -5.87 -10.40
C ALA A 205 -5.64 -5.18 -9.13
N GLN A 206 -5.81 -3.85 -9.17
CA GLN A 206 -6.40 -3.10 -8.07
C GLN A 206 -7.87 -3.44 -7.84
N GLU A 207 -8.66 -3.63 -8.90
CA GLU A 207 -10.06 -4.07 -8.77
C GLU A 207 -10.18 -5.49 -8.20
N VAL A 208 -9.29 -6.40 -8.62
CA VAL A 208 -9.22 -7.77 -8.07
C VAL A 208 -8.86 -7.73 -6.59
N LEU A 209 -7.89 -6.92 -6.19
CA LEU A 209 -7.53 -6.71 -4.79
C LEU A 209 -8.71 -6.16 -3.98
N HIS A 210 -9.42 -5.16 -4.52
CA HIS A 210 -10.62 -4.59 -3.91
C HIS A 210 -11.70 -5.64 -3.67
N LYS A 211 -11.99 -6.46 -4.68
CA LYS A 211 -12.96 -7.55 -4.57
C LYS A 211 -12.52 -8.64 -3.60
N ARG A 212 -11.22 -8.97 -3.51
CA ARG A 212 -10.71 -9.90 -2.49
C ARG A 212 -10.90 -9.37 -1.07
N MET A 213 -10.67 -8.07 -0.85
CA MET A 213 -10.99 -7.45 0.44
C MET A 213 -12.49 -7.51 0.76
N VAL A 214 -13.36 -7.34 -0.25
CA VAL A 214 -14.81 -7.52 -0.08
C VAL A 214 -15.15 -8.95 0.33
N ILE A 215 -14.58 -9.96 -0.32
CA ILE A 215 -14.80 -11.38 0.02
C ILE A 215 -14.43 -11.63 1.48
N GLU A 216 -13.20 -11.30 1.88
CA GLU A 216 -12.73 -11.48 3.27
C GLU A 216 -13.62 -10.72 4.27
N GLY A 217 -14.06 -9.53 3.90
CA GLY A 217 -14.97 -8.71 4.68
C GLY A 217 -16.33 -9.35 4.89
N VAL A 218 -16.97 -9.83 3.82
CA VAL A 218 -18.26 -10.53 3.87
C VAL A 218 -18.16 -11.79 4.72
N MET A 219 -17.09 -12.57 4.56
CA MET A 219 -16.85 -13.78 5.36
C MET A 219 -16.66 -13.46 6.85
N SER A 220 -15.94 -12.38 7.16
CA SER A 220 -15.75 -11.90 8.54
C SER A 220 -17.06 -11.42 9.18
N ILE A 221 -17.93 -10.76 8.41
CA ILE A 221 -19.27 -10.35 8.85
C ILE A 221 -20.13 -11.59 9.12
N GLN A 222 -20.14 -12.55 8.20
CA GLN A 222 -20.89 -13.80 8.31
C GLN A 222 -20.48 -14.61 9.56
N SER A 223 -19.17 -14.66 9.84
CA SER A 223 -18.60 -15.37 10.99
C SER A 223 -18.85 -14.66 12.33
N GLY A 224 -19.33 -13.41 12.31
CA GLY A 224 -19.57 -12.61 13.51
C GLY A 224 -18.29 -12.15 14.21
N ASP A 225 -17.20 -11.98 13.45
CA ASP A 225 -15.91 -11.54 13.98
C ASP A 225 -16.02 -10.19 14.72
N ASN A 226 -15.08 -9.95 15.65
CA ASN A 226 -15.00 -8.64 16.30
C ASN A 226 -14.60 -7.59 15.25
N PRO A 227 -15.29 -6.43 15.14
CA PRO A 227 -14.95 -5.37 14.18
C PRO A 227 -13.46 -4.99 14.17
N ARG A 228 -12.80 -5.04 15.34
CA ARG A 228 -11.34 -4.81 15.45
C ARG A 228 -10.49 -5.88 14.75
N ILE A 229 -10.95 -7.14 14.77
CA ILE A 229 -10.31 -8.25 14.06
C ILE A 229 -10.56 -8.13 12.56
N VAL A 230 -11.77 -7.72 12.15
CA VAL A 230 -12.11 -7.45 10.74
C VAL A 230 -11.22 -6.36 10.17
N GLU A 231 -11.08 -5.24 10.91
CA GLU A 231 -10.17 -4.16 10.55
C GLU A 231 -8.72 -4.66 10.39
N HIS A 232 -8.23 -5.46 11.35
CA HIS A 232 -6.89 -6.01 11.28
C HIS A 232 -6.70 -6.91 10.06
N LYS A 233 -7.61 -7.86 9.79
CA LYS A 233 -7.57 -8.74 8.61
C LYS A 233 -7.54 -7.95 7.31
N LEU A 234 -8.40 -6.94 7.18
CA LEU A 234 -8.47 -6.10 5.98
C LEU A 234 -7.27 -5.16 5.83
N SER A 235 -6.69 -4.69 6.93
CA SER A 235 -5.51 -3.82 6.92
C SER A 235 -4.26 -4.51 6.35
N VAL A 236 -4.21 -5.85 6.38
CA VAL A 236 -3.11 -6.62 5.78
C VAL A 236 -3.05 -6.44 4.26
N PHE A 237 -4.20 -6.24 3.61
CA PHE A 237 -4.29 -6.00 2.16
C PHE A 237 -3.83 -4.59 1.75
N LEU A 238 -3.74 -3.66 2.71
CA LEU A 238 -3.26 -2.31 2.46
C LEU A 238 -1.73 -2.26 2.49
N GLU A 239 -1.15 -1.42 1.63
CA GLU A 239 0.25 -1.04 1.73
C GLU A 239 0.56 -0.52 3.13
N PRO A 240 1.76 -0.80 3.69
CA PRO A 240 2.12 -0.36 5.03
C PRO A 240 1.77 1.11 5.29
N SER A 241 2.17 2.02 4.40
CA SER A 241 1.87 3.46 4.45
C SER A 241 0.39 3.84 4.55
N MET A 242 -0.50 3.00 4.05
CA MET A 242 -1.95 3.22 4.00
C MET A 242 -2.70 2.52 5.14
N ARG A 243 -2.01 1.77 6.01
CA ARG A 243 -2.64 1.12 7.15
C ARG A 243 -3.07 2.16 8.19
N PRO A 244 -4.27 2.04 8.78
CA PRO A 244 -4.65 2.85 9.93
C PRO A 244 -3.60 2.66 11.05
N GLY A 245 -2.92 3.74 11.42
CA GLY A 245 -1.80 3.75 12.38
C GLY A 245 -0.38 3.68 11.77
N SER A 246 -0.25 3.57 10.45
CA SER A 246 1.02 3.68 9.71
C SER A 246 1.08 4.93 8.83
N GLY A 247 0.14 5.87 9.03
CA GLY A 247 0.38 7.23 8.60
C GLY A 247 1.78 7.61 9.05
N ALA A 248 2.54 8.21 8.14
CA ALA A 248 3.69 9.01 8.48
C ALA A 248 3.22 9.99 9.56
N ALA A 249 3.28 9.56 10.82
CA ALA A 249 3.13 10.43 11.94
C ALA A 249 4.26 11.43 11.72
N PRO A 250 3.99 12.75 11.74
CA PRO A 250 5.07 13.68 11.88
C PRO A 250 5.94 13.13 13.00
N GLU A 251 7.25 13.01 12.78
CA GLU A 251 8.18 12.80 13.89
C GLU A 251 7.74 13.79 14.95
N VAL A 252 7.08 13.31 16.01
CA VAL A 252 6.81 14.14 17.16
C VAL A 252 8.22 14.43 17.65
N PRO A 253 8.72 15.67 17.50
CA PRO A 253 10.05 15.97 17.97
C PRO A 253 10.02 15.59 19.45
N LEU A 254 10.99 14.80 19.91
CA LEU A 254 11.05 14.35 21.31
C LEU A 254 10.99 15.51 22.32
N ALA A 255 11.10 16.76 21.85
CA ALA A 255 11.07 18.01 22.57
C ALA A 255 9.69 18.50 23.09
N SER A 256 8.58 17.73 22.99
CA SER A 256 7.26 18.21 23.46
C SER A 256 6.76 17.61 24.77
N MET A 257 7.61 16.90 25.53
CA MET A 257 7.30 16.59 26.93
C MET A 257 7.81 17.71 27.84
N PRO A 258 7.03 18.17 28.83
CA PRO A 258 7.60 18.84 29.98
C PRO A 258 8.66 17.91 30.58
N ASP A 259 9.85 18.43 30.87
CA ASP A 259 10.81 17.70 31.68
C ASP A 259 10.09 17.21 32.95
N ALA A 260 10.35 15.96 33.37
CA ALA A 260 9.76 15.49 34.62
C ALA A 260 10.18 16.46 35.72
N ASP A 261 9.24 16.85 36.58
CA ASP A 261 9.50 17.80 37.66
C ASP A 261 10.84 17.45 38.35
N ASP A 262 11.82 18.33 38.25
CA ASP A 262 13.19 18.09 38.77
C ASP A 262 13.19 17.71 40.26
N GLU A 263 12.18 18.17 40.99
CA GLU A 263 11.93 17.82 42.38
C GLU A 263 11.44 16.37 42.54
N LEU A 264 10.53 15.91 41.67
CA LEU A 264 10.06 14.53 41.66
C LEU A 264 11.19 13.54 41.34
N VAL A 265 12.03 13.85 40.34
CA VAL A 265 13.18 13.01 39.98
C VAL A 265 14.16 12.88 41.16
N LYS A 266 14.43 13.99 41.88
CA LYS A 266 15.26 13.97 43.09
C LYS A 266 14.64 13.16 44.23
N GLN A 267 13.32 13.30 44.46
CA GLN A 267 12.60 12.54 45.47
C GLN A 267 12.61 11.03 45.16
N VAL A 268 12.32 10.65 43.92
CA VAL A 268 12.35 9.25 43.47
C VAL A 268 13.74 8.66 43.63
N ARG A 269 14.81 9.36 43.24
CA ARG A 269 16.20 8.90 43.44
C ARG A 269 16.56 8.69 44.90
N ARG A 270 16.11 9.59 45.79
CA ARG A 270 16.34 9.43 47.23
C ARG A 270 15.61 8.21 47.78
N LEU A 271 14.32 8.06 47.44
CA LEU A 271 13.50 6.94 47.90
C LEU A 271 13.99 5.60 47.34
N SER A 272 14.40 5.57 46.07
CA SER A 272 14.95 4.36 45.45
C SER A 272 16.28 3.97 46.09
N ALA A 273 17.17 4.93 46.40
CA ALA A 273 18.41 4.68 47.12
C ALA A 273 18.18 4.19 48.57
N GLU A 274 17.26 4.83 49.31
CA GLU A 274 16.89 4.44 50.68
C GLU A 274 16.30 3.01 50.71
N ARG A 275 15.39 2.68 49.80
CA ARG A 275 14.80 1.33 49.68
C ARG A 275 15.82 0.29 49.22
N ARG A 276 16.71 0.65 48.30
CA ARG A 276 17.80 -0.24 47.82
C ARG A 276 18.77 -0.60 48.94
N ALA A 277 19.11 0.36 49.81
CA ALA A 277 19.96 0.11 50.99
C ALA A 277 19.28 -0.78 52.04
N ALA A 278 17.95 -0.84 52.07
CA ALA A 278 17.17 -1.68 52.98
C ALA A 278 16.96 -3.13 52.48
N LEU A 279 17.31 -3.43 51.22
CA LEU A 279 17.19 -4.77 50.63
C LEU A 279 18.41 -5.63 50.97
N SER A 280 18.17 -6.87 51.40
CA SER A 280 19.24 -7.86 51.68
C SER A 280 20.02 -8.26 50.43
N GLU A 281 19.40 -8.21 49.27
CA GLU A 281 20.01 -8.40 47.95
C GLU A 281 19.62 -7.20 47.07
N ALA A 282 20.45 -6.16 47.09
CA ALA A 282 20.26 -5.03 46.20
C ALA A 282 20.58 -5.44 44.76
N PRO A 283 19.80 -5.00 43.76
CA PRO A 283 20.19 -5.16 42.36
C PRO A 283 21.60 -4.57 42.16
N SER A 284 22.37 -5.14 41.24
CA SER A 284 23.70 -4.63 40.90
C SER A 284 23.59 -3.37 40.02
N LEU A 285 22.64 -3.38 39.07
CA LEU A 285 22.44 -2.35 38.05
C LEU A 285 21.48 -1.25 38.47
N GLU A 286 21.77 0.00 38.14
CA GLU A 286 20.81 1.11 38.19
C GLU A 286 20.06 1.28 36.86
N LEU A 287 18.88 1.90 36.90
CA LEU A 287 18.11 2.20 35.68
C LEU A 287 18.88 3.13 34.74
N ASP A 288 19.76 3.97 35.29
CA ASP A 288 20.58 4.93 34.55
C ASP A 288 21.68 4.25 33.71
N GLU A 289 22.07 3.01 34.03
CA GLU A 289 23.10 2.25 33.29
C GLU A 289 22.66 1.84 31.88
N ILE A 290 21.38 2.00 31.57
CA ILE A 290 20.82 1.82 30.22
C ILE A 290 21.42 2.79 29.22
N LEU A 291 21.93 3.94 29.67
CA LEU A 291 22.59 4.91 28.79
C LEU A 291 23.85 4.35 28.11
N SER A 292 24.54 3.41 28.77
CA SER A 292 25.73 2.73 28.23
C SER A 292 25.41 1.44 27.46
N MET A 293 24.15 1.02 27.39
CA MET A 293 23.76 -0.23 26.73
C MET A 293 23.55 -0.06 25.21
N SER A 294 23.74 -1.15 24.46
CA SER A 294 23.46 -1.17 23.02
C SER A 294 21.94 -1.12 22.75
N ASP A 295 21.56 -0.59 21.57
CA ASP A 295 20.15 -0.55 21.16
C ASP A 295 19.53 -1.97 21.09
N HIS A 296 20.34 -2.98 20.79
CA HIS A 296 19.91 -4.38 20.82
C HIS A 296 19.52 -4.82 22.23
N ASP A 297 20.36 -4.54 23.23
CA ASP A 297 20.11 -4.93 24.62
C ASP A 297 18.87 -4.22 25.17
N ILE A 298 18.67 -2.96 24.80
CA ILE A 298 17.48 -2.19 25.19
C ILE A 298 16.22 -2.83 24.61
N GLN A 299 16.25 -3.29 23.36
CA GLN A 299 15.11 -3.99 22.78
C GLN A 299 14.82 -5.33 23.48
N VAL A 300 15.86 -6.01 23.99
CA VAL A 300 15.71 -7.23 24.81
C VAL A 300 15.06 -6.90 26.16
N VAL A 301 15.51 -5.84 26.81
CA VAL A 301 14.94 -5.33 28.08
C VAL A 301 13.47 -4.94 27.88
N LEU A 302 13.16 -4.18 26.84
CA LEU A 302 11.81 -3.73 26.51
C LEU A 302 10.83 -4.90 26.30
N ARG A 303 11.31 -6.04 25.81
CA ARG A 303 10.49 -7.25 25.62
C ARG A 303 10.22 -8.00 26.92
N ALA A 304 11.10 -7.87 27.90
CA ALA A 304 11.02 -8.56 29.19
C ALA A 304 10.28 -7.75 30.27
N MET A 305 10.04 -6.46 30.02
CA MET A 305 9.38 -5.55 30.96
C MET A 305 7.87 -5.46 30.73
N ASP A 306 7.13 -5.37 31.84
CA ASP A 306 5.70 -5.11 31.78
C ASP A 306 5.41 -3.66 31.39
N GLN A 307 4.40 -3.49 30.53
CA GLN A 307 4.01 -2.18 29.99
C GLN A 307 3.64 -1.18 31.09
N ARG A 308 3.01 -1.64 32.17
CA ARG A 308 2.65 -0.79 33.33
C ARG A 308 3.88 -0.31 34.09
N ASP A 309 4.87 -1.18 34.26
CA ASP A 309 6.10 -0.83 34.95
C ASP A 309 6.93 0.15 34.12
N LEU A 310 6.92 0.04 32.79
CA LEU A 310 7.53 1.02 31.89
C LEU A 310 6.86 2.40 32.03
N VAL A 311 5.53 2.49 32.07
CA VAL A 311 4.83 3.78 32.25
C VAL A 311 5.18 4.41 33.61
N VAL A 312 5.04 3.66 34.69
CA VAL A 312 5.24 4.18 36.05
C VAL A 312 6.72 4.50 36.30
N GLY A 313 7.63 3.61 35.90
CA GLY A 313 9.07 3.76 36.14
C GLY A 313 9.72 4.89 35.33
N LEU A 314 9.28 5.09 34.08
CA LEU A 314 9.82 6.15 33.21
C LEU A 314 9.32 7.56 33.57
N LYS A 315 8.22 7.68 34.34
CA LYS A 315 7.70 8.97 34.80
C LYS A 315 8.71 9.73 35.67
N GLY A 316 9.39 9.04 36.58
CA GLY A 316 10.44 9.62 37.43
C GLY A 316 11.86 9.44 36.88
N ALA A 317 12.02 9.00 35.64
CA ALA A 317 13.33 8.79 35.03
C ALA A 317 13.87 10.10 34.42
N PRO A 318 15.21 10.30 34.44
CA PRO A 318 15.85 11.41 33.73
C PRO A 318 15.46 11.43 32.24
N ALA A 319 15.42 12.62 31.64
CA ALA A 319 15.04 12.79 30.24
C ALA A 319 15.85 11.89 29.29
N GLN A 320 17.17 11.76 29.54
CA GLN A 320 18.08 10.94 28.74
C GLN A 320 17.72 9.44 28.78
N VAL A 321 17.42 8.91 29.96
CA VAL A 321 17.03 7.49 30.14
C VAL A 321 15.70 7.23 29.46
N ARG A 322 14.74 8.13 29.65
CA ARG A 322 13.41 8.07 29.02
C ARG A 322 13.52 8.07 27.50
N GLU A 323 14.30 9.00 26.94
CA GLU A 323 14.57 9.11 25.51
C GLU A 323 15.21 7.83 24.93
N LYS A 324 16.20 7.27 25.63
CA LYS A 324 16.92 6.06 25.19
C LYS A 324 16.00 4.83 25.12
N PHE A 325 15.05 4.70 26.04
CA PHE A 325 13.99 3.69 25.95
C PHE A 325 13.00 3.96 24.81
N LEU A 326 12.48 5.18 24.72
CA LEU A 326 11.45 5.54 23.75
C LEU A 326 11.95 5.45 22.31
N SER A 327 13.21 5.80 22.05
CA SER A 327 13.85 5.70 20.73
C SER A 327 13.94 4.26 20.22
N ASN A 328 14.08 3.29 21.13
CA ASN A 328 14.14 1.86 20.82
C ASN A 328 12.76 1.17 20.72
N MET A 329 11.66 1.91 20.87
CA MET A 329 10.30 1.41 20.68
C MET A 329 9.73 1.75 19.31
N SER A 330 8.74 0.96 18.87
CA SER A 330 7.89 1.33 17.74
C SER A 330 7.11 2.62 18.02
N VAL A 331 6.83 3.40 16.97
CA VAL A 331 6.12 4.70 17.07
C VAL A 331 4.78 4.57 17.80
N ARG A 332 4.02 3.49 17.56
CA ARG A 332 2.74 3.23 18.23
C ARG A 332 2.91 3.03 19.73
N VAL A 333 3.87 2.19 20.13
CA VAL A 333 4.13 1.91 21.55
C VAL A 333 4.68 3.15 22.24
N ARG A 334 5.59 3.87 21.57
CA ARG A 334 6.12 5.15 22.05
C ARG A 334 5.01 6.14 22.36
N ASN A 335 4.11 6.41 21.40
CA ASN A 335 3.02 7.37 21.58
C ASN A 335 2.06 6.95 22.70
N PHE A 336 1.75 5.65 22.81
CA PHE A 336 0.92 5.12 23.88
C PHE A 336 1.58 5.34 25.26
N ILE A 337 2.85 4.93 25.41
CA ILE A 337 3.59 5.08 26.68
C ILE A 337 3.72 6.56 27.03
N GLN A 338 3.96 7.42 26.05
CA GLN A 338 4.08 8.87 26.26
C GLN A 338 2.79 9.50 26.79
N GLN A 339 1.64 9.09 26.25
CA GLN A 339 0.34 9.56 26.72
C GLN A 339 0.07 9.07 28.15
N GLU A 340 0.28 7.78 28.41
CA GLU A 340 0.04 7.19 29.72
C GLU A 340 0.98 7.73 30.80
N ILE A 341 2.23 8.08 30.48
CA ILE A 341 3.15 8.74 31.42
C ILE A 341 2.60 10.11 31.84
N GLY A 342 1.99 10.85 30.90
CA GLY A 342 1.36 12.14 31.16
C GLY A 342 0.16 12.02 32.11
N ASP A 343 -0.63 10.96 31.95
CA ASP A 343 -1.84 10.71 32.73
C ASP A 343 -1.59 9.94 34.05
N CYS A 344 -0.41 9.33 34.21
CA CYS A 344 -0.04 8.57 35.42
C CYS A 344 0.08 9.49 36.64
N ASP A 345 -0.17 9.01 37.86
CA ASP A 345 0.01 9.80 39.09
C ASP A 345 1.50 9.98 39.45
N GLY A 346 1.89 11.15 39.96
CA GLY A 346 3.28 11.49 40.32
C GLY A 346 3.74 10.93 41.66
N ASP A 347 3.25 9.76 42.06
CA ASP A 347 3.52 9.17 43.37
C ASP A 347 4.96 8.64 43.45
N ALA A 348 5.85 9.42 44.08
CA ALA A 348 7.28 9.15 44.13
C ALA A 348 7.63 7.78 44.74
N ASP A 349 6.83 7.29 45.70
CA ASP A 349 7.09 6.02 46.39
C ASP A 349 6.81 4.82 45.48
N LYS A 350 5.70 4.86 44.73
CA LYS A 350 5.35 3.83 43.73
C LYS A 350 6.33 3.82 42.55
N ILE A 351 6.78 5.01 42.13
CA ILE A 351 7.76 5.13 41.05
C ILE A 351 9.09 4.52 41.49
N ALA A 352 9.57 4.84 42.70
CA ALA A 352 10.81 4.27 43.25
C ALA A 352 10.74 2.74 43.38
N GLU A 353 9.62 2.19 43.87
CA GLU A 353 9.41 0.74 43.94
C GLU A 353 9.44 0.07 42.57
N THR A 354 8.83 0.73 41.57
CA THR A 354 8.81 0.23 40.19
C THR A 354 10.20 0.28 39.56
N GLN A 355 10.97 1.34 39.77
CA GLN A 355 12.36 1.42 39.28
C GLN A 355 13.26 0.35 39.89
N ILE A 356 13.05 -0.04 41.15
CA ILE A 356 13.78 -1.16 41.77
C ILE A 356 13.41 -2.49 41.09
N ARG A 357 12.13 -2.74 40.81
CA ARG A 357 11.71 -3.94 40.06
C ARG A 357 12.30 -3.97 38.66
N MET A 358 12.34 -2.82 37.99
CA MET A 358 12.99 -2.68 36.68
C MET A 358 14.48 -3.02 36.76
N ALA A 359 15.18 -2.52 37.78
CA ALA A 359 16.60 -2.81 38.02
C ALA A 359 16.86 -4.30 38.35
N GLN A 360 15.99 -4.95 39.11
CA GLN A 360 16.06 -6.40 39.36
C GLN A 360 15.93 -7.20 38.05
N GLN A 361 15.06 -6.73 37.14
CA GLN A 361 14.87 -7.39 35.85
C GLN A 361 16.09 -7.21 34.92
N LEU A 362 16.76 -6.06 34.97
CA LEU A 362 18.03 -5.85 34.30
C LEU A 362 19.09 -6.84 34.82
N ASP A 363 19.26 -6.93 36.15
CA ASP A 363 20.23 -7.85 36.77
C ASP A 363 19.92 -9.32 36.43
N TYR A 364 18.65 -9.69 36.37
CA TYR A 364 18.22 -11.01 35.92
C TYR A 364 18.61 -11.31 34.46
N LEU A 365 18.39 -10.35 33.55
CA LEU A 365 18.77 -10.50 32.14
C LEU A 365 20.29 -10.55 31.95
N ALA A 366 21.03 -9.76 32.73
CA ALA A 366 22.50 -9.78 32.73
C ALA A 366 23.04 -11.13 33.22
N LYS A 367 22.48 -11.67 34.31
CA LYS A 367 22.82 -13.03 34.82
C LYS A 367 22.57 -14.13 33.78
N GLN A 368 21.58 -13.94 32.90
CA GLN A 368 21.30 -14.87 31.80
C GLN A 368 22.16 -14.65 30.56
N LYS A 369 23.12 -13.70 30.58
CA LYS A 369 23.92 -13.29 29.42
C LYS A 369 23.08 -12.87 28.21
N LYS A 370 21.88 -12.32 28.46
CA LYS A 370 20.97 -11.82 27.42
C LYS A 370 21.21 -10.35 27.07
N ILE A 371 21.92 -9.64 27.95
CA ILE A 371 22.36 -8.26 27.78
C ILE A 371 23.82 -8.17 28.21
N GLU A 372 24.58 -7.30 27.56
CA GLU A 372 25.96 -7.01 27.96
C GLU A 372 25.96 -5.97 29.08
N LEU A 373 26.73 -6.24 30.13
CA LEU A 373 26.95 -5.29 31.21
C LEU A 373 27.89 -4.19 30.70
N PRO A 374 27.64 -2.91 30.98
CA PRO A 374 28.65 -1.89 30.76
C PRO A 374 29.90 -2.24 31.56
N GLU A 375 31.08 -2.17 30.95
CA GLU A 375 32.33 -2.33 31.69
C GLU A 375 32.36 -1.25 32.79
N SER A 376 32.29 -1.69 34.05
CA SER A 376 32.50 -0.82 35.20
C SER A 376 33.96 -0.36 35.15
N ASP A 377 34.21 0.85 34.62
CA ASP A 377 35.46 1.56 34.87
C ASP A 377 35.64 1.67 36.39
N ALA A 378 36.64 0.95 36.90
CA ALA A 378 37.06 0.94 38.30
C ALA A 378 37.81 2.23 38.69
#